data_AF-A0A6V7KL30-F1
#
_entry.id   AF-A0A6V7KL30-F1
#
_cell.length_a   1.000
_cell.length_b   1.000
_cell.length_c   1.000
_cell.angle_alpha   90.00
_cell.angle_beta   90.00
_cell.angle_gamma   90.00
#
_symmetry.space_group_name_H-M   'P 1'
#
loop_
_entity.id
_entity.type
_entity.pdbx_description
1 polymer ?
#
loop_
_entity_poly.entity_id
_entity_poly.type
_entity_poly.pdbx_seq_one_letter_code
_entity_poly.pdbx_strand_id
1 'polypeptide(L)'
;MTYPDTGEEVALQNGIAELQAKLEHLQAKYVNTQEEINILSHQLLSITENSHILPDLQMMLNGTSNMTSIKLPSIYNFLPHFLNDPNSLRPAFLQSKGRTGVSMVLGVPTVKREVQSYLLATLKNLVDRMSPEEAADTVIIVLVAETDLDYVSYVAKQIE
;
A
#
# COMPACT_ATOMS: atom_id res chain seq x y z
N MET A 1 -29.58 -63.96 12.12
CA MET A 1 -30.11 -62.65 12.56
C MET A 1 -29.01 -61.96 13.33
N THR A 2 -28.37 -60.96 12.76
CA THR A 2 -27.31 -60.17 13.40
C THR A 2 -27.95 -59.00 14.12
N TYR A 3 -27.76 -58.92 15.45
CA TYR A 3 -28.24 -57.82 16.28
C TYR A 3 -27.52 -56.52 15.89
N PRO A 4 -28.19 -55.35 15.95
CA PRO A 4 -27.54 -54.08 15.61
C PRO A 4 -26.52 -53.71 16.68
N ASP A 5 -25.35 -53.24 16.23
CA ASP A 5 -24.22 -52.84 17.07
C ASP A 5 -24.50 -51.48 17.73
N THR A 6 -25.13 -51.52 18.91
CA THR A 6 -25.57 -50.34 19.67
C THR A 6 -24.43 -49.41 20.12
N GLY A 7 -23.17 -49.85 20.07
CA GLY A 7 -22.02 -49.05 20.49
C GLY A 7 -21.64 -47.96 19.48
N GLU A 8 -21.74 -48.25 18.19
CA GLU A 8 -21.43 -47.29 17.12
C GLU A 8 -22.46 -46.16 17.06
N GLU A 9 -23.73 -46.49 17.30
CA GLU A 9 -24.82 -45.50 17.31
C GLU A 9 -24.65 -44.48 18.45
N VAL A 10 -24.26 -44.94 19.64
CA VAL A 10 -23.99 -44.05 20.79
C VAL A 10 -22.76 -43.17 20.54
N ALA A 11 -21.72 -43.69 19.90
CA ALA A 11 -20.54 -42.90 19.53
C ALA A 11 -20.89 -41.78 18.51
N LEU A 12 -21.73 -42.10 17.52
CA LEU A 12 -22.22 -41.12 16.55
C LEU A 12 -23.09 -40.04 17.21
N GLN A 13 -23.98 -40.42 18.13
CA GLN A 13 -24.81 -39.47 18.88
C GLN A 13 -23.95 -38.51 19.72
N ASN A 14 -22.93 -39.01 20.39
CA ASN A 14 -21.99 -38.18 21.14
C ASN A 14 -21.20 -37.23 20.22
N GLY A 15 -20.76 -37.70 19.05
CA GLY A 15 -20.08 -36.87 18.06
C GLY A 15 -20.96 -35.75 17.50
N ILE A 16 -22.24 -36.02 17.25
CA ILE A 16 -23.22 -35.01 16.82
C ILE A 16 -23.42 -33.96 17.91
N ALA A 17 -23.56 -34.38 19.18
CA ALA A 17 -23.70 -33.46 20.30
C ALA A 17 -22.46 -32.57 20.48
N GLU A 18 -21.25 -33.12 20.34
CA GLU A 18 -20.01 -32.34 20.41
C GLU A 18 -19.91 -31.33 19.26
N LEU A 19 -20.27 -31.73 18.03
CA LEU A 19 -20.28 -30.84 16.88
C LEU A 19 -21.29 -29.71 17.04
N GLN A 20 -22.49 -29.99 17.57
CA GLN A 20 -23.51 -28.98 17.86
C GLN A 20 -22.98 -27.95 18.88
N ALA A 21 -22.39 -28.41 19.98
CA ALA A 21 -21.81 -27.53 21.00
C ALA A 21 -20.68 -26.65 20.45
N LYS A 22 -19.81 -27.21 19.58
CA LYS A 22 -18.76 -26.43 18.90
C LYS A 22 -19.34 -25.39 17.96
N LEU A 23 -20.41 -25.71 17.24
CA LEU A 23 -21.03 -24.82 16.27
C LEU A 23 -21.71 -23.64 16.98
N GLU A 24 -22.43 -23.90 18.07
CA GLU A 24 -23.00 -22.85 18.93
C GLU A 24 -21.91 -21.94 19.52
N HIS A 25 -20.81 -22.52 20.02
CA HIS A 25 -19.69 -21.74 20.53
C HIS A 25 -19.05 -20.87 19.44
N LEU A 26 -18.87 -21.40 18.23
CA LEU A 26 -18.32 -20.65 17.10
C LEU A 26 -19.23 -19.50 16.70
N GLN A 27 -20.56 -19.73 16.69
CA GLN A 27 -21.55 -18.70 16.43
C GLN A 27 -21.51 -17.59 17.48
N ALA A 28 -21.44 -17.94 18.76
CA ALA A 28 -21.31 -16.96 19.84
C ALA A 28 -20.05 -16.11 19.69
N LYS A 29 -18.91 -16.73 19.34
CA LYS A 29 -17.65 -16.01 19.08
C LYS A 29 -17.77 -15.09 17.86
N TYR A 30 -18.44 -15.53 16.80
CA TYR A 30 -18.68 -14.73 15.60
C TYR A 30 -19.54 -13.50 15.92
N VAL A 31 -20.63 -13.66 16.68
CA VAL A 31 -21.51 -12.56 17.09
C VAL A 31 -20.75 -11.53 17.95
N ASN A 32 -19.99 -11.98 18.96
CA ASN A 32 -19.18 -11.06 19.77
C ASN A 32 -18.16 -10.29 18.93
N THR A 33 -17.49 -10.97 18.00
CA THR A 33 -16.51 -10.32 17.10
C THR A 33 -17.21 -9.27 16.23
N GLN A 34 -18.43 -9.55 15.76
CA GLN A 34 -19.19 -8.62 14.94
C GLN A 34 -19.62 -7.38 15.72
N GLU A 35 -19.99 -7.54 16.99
CA GLU A 35 -20.30 -6.44 17.89
C GLU A 35 -19.07 -5.56 18.17
N GLU A 36 -17.92 -6.17 18.44
CA GLU A 36 -16.66 -5.45 18.62
C GLU A 36 -16.30 -4.60 17.39
N ILE A 37 -16.43 -5.16 16.18
CA ILE A 37 -16.20 -4.44 14.92
C ILE A 37 -17.16 -3.25 14.78
N ASN A 38 -18.44 -3.43 15.12
CA ASN A 38 -19.43 -2.36 15.05
C ASN A 38 -19.10 -1.21 16.03
N ILE A 39 -18.64 -1.54 17.24
CA ILE A 39 -18.21 -0.55 18.24
C ILE A 39 -16.99 0.23 17.73
N LEU A 40 -15.98 -0.46 17.21
CA LEU A 40 -14.76 0.16 16.66
C LEU A 40 -15.09 1.07 15.47
N SER A 41 -15.99 0.63 14.59
CA SER A 41 -16.48 1.42 13.46
C SER A 41 -17.13 2.72 13.94
N HIS A 42 -17.99 2.65 14.95
CA HIS A 42 -18.66 3.81 15.52
C HIS A 42 -17.67 4.78 16.21
N GLN A 43 -16.65 4.24 16.89
CA GLN A 43 -15.58 5.05 17.48
C GLN A 43 -14.78 5.79 16.41
N LEU A 44 -14.41 5.12 15.32
CA LEU A 44 -13.71 5.76 14.20
C LEU A 44 -14.54 6.86 13.54
N LEU A 45 -15.84 6.64 13.33
CA LEU A 45 -16.75 7.68 12.81
C LEU A 45 -16.76 8.91 13.73
N SER A 46 -16.89 8.71 15.04
CA SER A 46 -16.91 9.81 16.01
C SER A 46 -15.58 10.59 16.11
N ILE A 47 -14.44 9.91 15.91
CA ILE A 47 -13.12 10.55 15.84
C ILE A 47 -13.00 11.39 14.57
N THR A 48 -13.58 10.89 13.46
CA THR A 48 -13.59 11.57 12.15
C THR A 48 -14.47 12.81 12.13
N GLU A 49 -15.58 12.83 12.87
CA GLU A 49 -16.45 14.01 12.96
C GLU A 49 -15.89 15.13 13.85
N ASN A 50 -15.13 14.79 14.91
CA ASN A 50 -14.64 15.77 15.89
C ASN A 50 -13.26 16.36 15.57
N SER A 51 -12.58 15.84 14.55
CA SER A 51 -11.23 16.25 14.18
C SER A 51 -11.23 16.63 12.70
N HIS A 52 -10.63 17.77 12.32
CA HIS A 52 -10.31 18.01 10.90
C HIS A 52 -9.24 16.98 10.47
N ILE A 53 -9.67 15.80 10.05
CA ILE A 53 -8.77 14.72 9.66
C ILE A 53 -8.37 14.89 8.20
N LEU A 54 -7.06 14.71 7.99
CA LEU A 54 -6.34 14.72 6.72
C LEU A 54 -7.09 13.96 5.60
N PRO A 55 -7.10 14.50 4.36
CA PRO A 55 -7.79 13.91 3.19
C PRO A 55 -7.51 12.40 2.97
N ASP A 56 -6.32 11.92 3.35
CA ASP A 56 -5.91 10.52 3.23
C ASP A 56 -6.80 9.55 4.01
N LEU A 57 -7.28 9.94 5.18
CA LEU A 57 -8.08 9.06 6.04
C LEU A 57 -9.52 8.93 5.51
N GLN A 58 -10.06 10.01 4.91
CA GLN A 58 -11.35 9.95 4.18
C GLN A 58 -11.26 9.02 2.96
N MET A 59 -10.14 9.02 2.25
CA MET A 59 -9.94 8.17 1.08
C MET A 59 -9.87 6.68 1.46
N MET A 60 -9.31 6.34 2.63
CA MET A 60 -9.30 4.97 3.16
C MET A 60 -10.70 4.50 3.61
N LEU A 61 -11.50 5.37 4.24
CA LEU A 61 -12.83 5.05 4.76
C LEU A 61 -13.91 4.96 3.66
N ASN A 62 -13.79 5.76 2.59
CA ASN A 62 -14.69 5.66 1.44
C ASN A 62 -14.49 4.35 0.65
N GLY A 63 -13.39 3.63 0.90
CA GLY A 63 -13.14 2.27 0.37
C GLY A 63 -13.85 1.14 1.14
N THR A 64 -14.61 1.45 2.19
CA THR A 64 -15.31 0.46 3.03
C THR A 64 -16.85 0.52 2.94
N SER A 65 -17.42 1.52 2.28
CA SER A 65 -18.88 1.72 2.17
C SER A 65 -19.53 1.10 0.92
N ASN A 66 -18.88 0.16 0.24
CA ASN A 66 -19.50 -0.63 -0.83
C ASN A 66 -19.00 -2.08 -0.80
N MET A 67 -19.80 -2.98 -0.22
CA MET A 67 -19.58 -4.44 -0.19
C MET A 67 -19.70 -5.13 -1.57
N THR A 68 -19.21 -4.50 -2.63
CA THR A 68 -19.03 -5.10 -3.98
C THR A 68 -17.89 -4.45 -4.78
N SER A 69 -17.06 -3.58 -4.18
CA SER A 69 -15.97 -2.95 -4.92
C SER A 69 -14.77 -3.90 -5.01
N ILE A 70 -14.42 -4.29 -6.25
CA ILE A 70 -13.12 -4.86 -6.56
C ILE A 70 -12.08 -3.87 -6.05
N LYS A 71 -11.45 -4.15 -4.91
CA LYS A 71 -10.34 -3.34 -4.40
C LYS A 71 -9.18 -3.53 -5.36
N LEU A 72 -8.89 -2.50 -6.16
CA LEU A 72 -7.70 -2.49 -6.98
C LEU A 72 -6.49 -2.67 -6.05
N PRO A 73 -5.58 -3.61 -6.37
CA PRO A 73 -4.39 -3.80 -5.57
C PRO A 73 -3.63 -2.48 -5.44
N SER A 74 -3.41 -2.03 -4.21
CA SER A 74 -2.55 -0.88 -3.93
C SER A 74 -1.08 -1.26 -4.12
N ILE A 75 -0.21 -0.27 -4.35
CA ILE A 75 1.25 -0.48 -4.44
C ILE A 75 1.80 -1.19 -3.19
N TYR A 76 1.19 -0.95 -2.02
CA TYR A 76 1.57 -1.59 -0.75
C TYR A 76 1.26 -3.10 -0.71
N ASN A 77 0.34 -3.59 -1.54
CA ASN A 77 0.11 -5.04 -1.66
C ASN A 77 1.28 -5.74 -2.36
N PHE A 78 1.99 -5.03 -3.25
CA PHE A 78 3.16 -5.55 -3.96
C PHE A 78 4.48 -5.21 -3.24
N LEU A 79 4.52 -4.06 -2.56
CA LEU A 79 5.69 -3.52 -1.87
C LEU A 79 5.36 -3.26 -0.39
N PRO A 80 5.14 -4.31 0.43
CA PRO A 80 4.69 -4.16 1.80
C PRO A 80 5.71 -3.46 2.71
N HIS A 81 7.00 -3.47 2.34
CA HIS A 81 8.05 -2.78 3.10
C HIS A 81 7.90 -1.26 3.09
N PHE A 82 7.12 -0.70 2.16
CA PHE A 82 6.75 0.71 2.16
C PHE A 82 5.81 1.10 3.32
N LEU A 83 5.13 0.13 3.95
CA LEU A 83 4.31 0.40 5.13
C LEU A 83 5.16 0.67 6.39
N ASN A 84 6.44 0.30 6.38
CA ASN A 84 7.34 0.49 7.53
C ASN A 84 7.79 1.95 7.68
N ASP A 85 7.72 2.74 6.62
CA ASP A 85 8.08 4.16 6.62
C ASP A 85 7.03 4.98 5.87
N PRO A 86 6.29 5.88 6.54
CA PRO A 86 5.29 6.73 5.88
C PRO A 86 5.90 7.65 4.79
N ASN A 87 7.22 7.82 4.77
CA ASN A 87 7.93 8.60 3.75
C ASN A 87 8.58 7.73 2.66
N SER A 88 8.32 6.42 2.61
CA SER A 88 9.01 5.50 1.69
C SER A 88 8.85 5.85 0.20
N LEU A 89 7.76 6.52 -0.16
CA LEU A 89 7.45 6.95 -1.52
C LEU A 89 7.92 8.39 -1.81
N ARG A 90 8.52 9.08 -0.84
CA ARG A 90 9.04 10.43 -1.03
C ARG A 90 10.46 10.35 -1.58
N PRO A 91 10.76 11.04 -2.70
CA PRO A 91 12.13 11.15 -3.18
C PRO A 91 13.03 11.80 -2.12
N ALA A 92 14.27 11.31 -2.02
CA ALA A 92 15.28 11.86 -1.10
C ALA A 92 15.63 13.33 -1.43
N PHE A 93 15.51 13.72 -2.70
CA PHE A 93 15.65 15.09 -3.17
C PHE A 93 14.51 15.40 -4.14
N LEU A 94 13.81 16.51 -3.92
CA LEU A 94 12.65 16.91 -4.72
C LEU A 94 12.85 18.33 -5.27
N GLN A 95 13.07 18.41 -6.58
CA GLN A 95 13.15 19.66 -7.33
C GLN A 95 12.04 19.70 -8.39
N SER A 96 10.78 19.75 -7.96
CA SER A 96 9.63 19.79 -8.89
C SER A 96 9.23 21.20 -9.30
N LYS A 97 9.76 22.25 -8.64
CA LYS A 97 9.29 23.66 -8.78
C LYS A 97 7.77 23.80 -8.62
N GLY A 98 7.14 22.94 -7.82
CA GLY A 98 5.69 22.92 -7.60
C GLY A 98 4.87 22.35 -8.76
N ARG A 99 5.51 21.68 -9.73
CA ARG A 99 4.80 21.00 -10.83
C ARG A 99 4.00 19.82 -10.30
N THR A 100 2.72 19.76 -10.66
CA THR A 100 1.78 18.69 -10.31
C THR A 100 0.87 18.42 -11.50
N GLY A 101 0.32 17.21 -11.61
CA GLY A 101 -0.64 16.87 -12.67
C GLY A 101 -0.02 16.67 -14.05
N VAL A 102 1.24 16.25 -14.11
CA VAL A 102 1.91 15.94 -15.37
C VAL A 102 1.35 14.67 -16.01
N SER A 103 1.29 14.63 -17.34
CA SER A 103 0.87 13.43 -18.08
C SER A 103 1.98 12.37 -18.19
N MET A 104 3.25 12.79 -18.12
CA MET A 104 4.40 11.91 -18.29
C MET A 104 5.40 11.99 -17.14
N VAL A 105 5.87 10.81 -16.70
CA VAL A 105 6.96 10.66 -15.73
C VAL A 105 8.04 9.77 -16.32
N LEU A 106 9.29 10.25 -16.33
CA LEU A 106 10.44 9.53 -16.86
C LEU A 106 11.37 9.09 -15.74
N GLY A 107 11.64 7.79 -15.63
CA GLY A 107 12.64 7.25 -14.70
C GLY A 107 14.02 7.15 -15.34
N VAL A 108 15.03 7.76 -14.74
CA VAL A 108 16.44 7.68 -15.21
C VAL A 108 17.30 7.01 -14.12
N PRO A 109 17.67 5.73 -14.29
CA PRO A 109 18.56 5.07 -13.35
C PRO A 109 20.02 5.46 -13.61
N THR A 110 20.81 5.55 -12.55
CA THR A 110 22.25 5.81 -12.62
C THR A 110 23.00 5.09 -11.50
N VAL A 111 24.28 4.81 -11.75
CA VAL A 111 25.25 4.21 -10.84
C VAL A 111 26.57 4.97 -10.96
N LYS A 112 27.45 4.85 -9.98
CA LYS A 112 28.80 5.40 -9.99
C LYS A 112 29.61 4.76 -11.11
N ARG A 113 30.32 5.60 -11.86
CA ARG A 113 31.19 5.21 -12.97
C ARG A 113 32.59 5.71 -12.68
N GLU A 114 33.60 4.87 -12.93
CA GLU A 114 35.01 5.23 -12.67
C GLU A 114 35.53 6.30 -13.63
N VAL A 115 35.02 6.32 -14.86
CA VAL A 115 35.53 7.20 -15.92
C VAL A 115 34.70 8.47 -16.07
N GLN A 116 33.42 8.35 -16.46
CA GLN A 116 32.53 9.48 -16.66
C GLN A 116 31.08 9.09 -16.39
N SER A 117 30.35 9.99 -15.71
CA SER A 117 28.91 9.85 -15.54
C SER A 117 28.17 10.30 -16.81
N TYR A 118 27.25 9.46 -17.29
CA TYR A 118 26.38 9.80 -18.42
C TYR A 118 25.15 10.60 -18.02
N LEU A 119 24.87 10.74 -16.72
CA LEU A 119 23.61 11.27 -16.22
C LEU A 119 23.28 12.66 -16.77
N LEU A 120 24.21 13.61 -16.62
CA LEU A 120 23.97 14.99 -17.05
C LEU A 120 23.78 15.09 -18.57
N ALA A 121 24.56 14.33 -19.34
CA ALA A 121 24.40 14.25 -20.79
C ALA A 121 23.05 13.64 -21.19
N THR A 122 22.60 12.60 -20.50
CA THR A 122 21.28 11.99 -20.72
C THR A 122 20.15 12.94 -20.39
N LEU A 123 20.19 13.58 -19.22
CA LEU A 123 19.18 14.56 -18.80
C LEU A 123 19.11 15.73 -19.78
N LYS A 124 20.26 16.26 -20.20
CA LYS A 124 20.34 17.32 -21.20
C LYS A 124 19.72 16.88 -22.53
N ASN A 125 20.08 15.69 -23.04
CA ASN A 125 19.53 15.18 -24.29
C ASN A 125 18.01 14.94 -24.24
N LEU A 126 17.47 14.52 -23.08
CA LEU A 126 16.04 14.37 -22.90
C LEU A 126 15.33 15.73 -22.98
N VAL A 127 15.80 16.71 -22.22
CA VAL A 127 15.20 18.05 -22.17
C VAL A 127 15.34 18.77 -23.52
N ASP A 128 16.50 18.69 -24.17
CA ASP A 128 16.75 19.35 -25.45
C ASP A 128 15.89 18.76 -26.60
N ARG A 129 15.40 17.52 -26.46
CA ARG A 129 14.53 16.87 -27.45
C ARG A 129 13.04 17.07 -27.17
N MET A 130 12.69 17.64 -26.03
CA MET A 130 11.31 17.97 -25.70
C MET A 130 10.95 19.35 -26.26
N SER A 131 9.72 19.45 -26.78
CA SER A 131 9.10 20.74 -26.99
C SER A 131 8.88 21.46 -25.65
N PRO A 132 8.69 22.80 -25.64
CA PRO A 132 8.41 23.54 -24.42
C PRO A 132 7.16 23.06 -23.68
N GLU A 133 6.16 22.56 -24.41
CA GLU A 133 4.92 22.01 -23.85
C GLU A 133 5.18 20.67 -23.15
N GLU A 134 5.89 19.75 -23.81
CA GLU A 134 6.27 18.46 -23.22
C GLU A 134 7.18 18.64 -21.99
N ALA A 135 8.13 19.58 -22.05
CA ALA A 135 9.03 19.88 -20.94
C ALA A 135 8.31 20.51 -19.73
N ALA A 136 7.16 21.16 -19.96
CA ALA A 136 6.29 21.66 -18.89
C ALA A 136 5.42 20.53 -18.30
N ASP A 137 5.03 19.55 -19.11
CA ASP A 137 4.16 18.43 -18.77
C ASP A 137 4.90 17.11 -18.46
N THR A 138 6.20 17.20 -18.11
CA THR A 138 7.03 16.04 -17.77
C THR A 138 7.76 16.24 -16.43
N VAL A 139 7.79 15.17 -15.62
CA VAL A 139 8.68 15.05 -14.45
C VAL A 139 9.71 13.95 -14.70
N ILE A 140 10.97 14.22 -14.37
CA ILE A 140 12.05 13.23 -14.44
C ILE A 140 12.42 12.82 -13.02
N ILE A 141 12.39 11.51 -12.73
CA ILE A 141 12.80 10.91 -11.47
C ILE A 141 14.13 10.21 -11.70
N VAL A 142 15.17 10.62 -10.97
CA VAL A 142 16.51 10.01 -11.07
C VAL A 142 16.72 9.05 -9.91
N LEU A 143 16.95 7.77 -10.23
CA LEU A 143 17.34 6.76 -9.24
C LEU A 143 18.86 6.66 -9.20
N VAL A 144 19.47 7.05 -8.09
CA VAL A 144 20.90 6.83 -7.82
C VAL A 144 21.06 5.52 -7.06
N ALA A 145 21.39 4.44 -7.77
CA ALA A 145 21.50 3.11 -7.21
C ALA A 145 22.87 2.89 -6.52
N GLU A 146 23.17 3.76 -5.54
CA GLU A 146 24.42 3.74 -4.77
C GLU A 146 24.13 3.74 -3.27
N THR A 147 24.98 3.07 -2.50
CA THR A 147 24.90 3.04 -1.03
C THR A 147 25.71 4.15 -0.37
N ASP A 148 26.67 4.73 -1.09
CA ASP A 148 27.51 5.85 -0.66
C ASP A 148 26.70 7.16 -0.70
N LEU A 149 26.24 7.61 0.48
CA LEU A 149 25.42 8.80 0.64
C LEU A 149 26.13 10.10 0.25
N ASP A 150 27.47 10.16 0.39
CA ASP A 150 28.25 11.32 -0.01
C ASP A 150 28.25 11.44 -1.54
N TYR A 151 28.40 10.32 -2.23
CA TYR A 151 28.28 10.27 -3.69
C TYR A 151 26.85 10.60 -4.15
N VAL A 152 25.81 10.07 -3.49
CA VAL A 152 24.40 10.38 -3.81
C VAL A 152 24.15 11.89 -3.67
N SER A 153 24.63 12.49 -2.58
CA SER A 153 24.51 13.93 -2.34
C SER A 153 25.29 14.76 -3.35
N TYR A 154 26.48 14.30 -3.76
CA TYR A 154 27.26 14.91 -4.83
C TYR A 154 26.48 14.90 -6.15
N VAL A 155 25.91 13.75 -6.54
CA VAL A 155 25.11 13.62 -7.76
C VAL A 155 23.88 14.53 -7.71
N ALA A 156 23.16 14.59 -6.59
CA ALA A 156 22.02 15.48 -6.44
C ALA A 156 22.39 16.95 -6.69
N LYS A 157 23.51 17.42 -6.10
CA LYS A 157 24.03 18.78 -6.30
C LYS A 157 24.48 19.10 -7.73
N GLN A 158 24.81 18.08 -8.54
CA GLN A 158 25.17 18.29 -9.95
C GLN A 158 23.93 18.48 -10.85
N ILE A 159 22.74 18.09 -10.38
CA ILE A 159 21.48 18.14 -11.14
C ILE A 159 20.63 19.35 -10.74
N GLU A 160 20.84 19.89 -9.54
CA GLU A 160 20.23 21.15 -9.06
C GLU A 160 20.55 22.35 -9.97
#